data_AF-A0A7X9A778-F1
#
_entry.id   AF-A0A7X9A778-F1
#
_cell.length_a   1.000
_cell.length_b   1.000
_cell.length_c   1.000
_cell.angle_alpha   90.00
_cell.angle_beta   90.00
_cell.angle_gamma   90.00
#
_symmetry.space_group_name_H-M   'P 1'
#
loop_
_entity.id
_entity.type
_entity.pdbx_description
1 polymer ?
#
loop_
_entity_poly.entity_id
_entity_poly.type
_entity_poly.pdbx_seq_one_letter_code
_entity_poly.pdbx_strand_id
1 'polypeptide(L)'
;MTKGDAATTSPDKAKKPSLEKTRESWIQVLKFTLLSLSAAGIEAGSFFLFGLIVPFWSYAVRHVISVTLSVLWNFTLNRRYTFKSANNVPIAMLKVALFYVIFIPVTAWLGDMAARAGVLEVIVKIATMLLNFVGEFLWWKLVVFRGSENTNKLAKVQQAKKQAQVKRKLM
;
A
#
# COMPACT_ATOMS: atom_id res chain seq x y z
N MET A 1 -53.35 -34.79 -13.16
CA MET A 1 -52.29 -34.34 -14.09
C MET A 1 -51.87 -32.92 -13.72
N THR A 2 -50.55 -32.66 -13.70
CA THR A 2 -49.80 -31.37 -13.71
C THR A 2 -50.14 -30.31 -12.63
N LYS A 3 -49.27 -29.97 -11.65
CA LYS A 3 -47.88 -29.43 -11.63
C LYS A 3 -47.81 -27.92 -11.94
N GLY A 4 -47.22 -27.16 -11.01
CA GLY A 4 -46.56 -25.85 -11.21
C GLY A 4 -47.25 -24.68 -10.48
N ASP A 5 -46.58 -23.75 -9.80
CA ASP A 5 -45.16 -23.51 -9.57
C ASP A 5 -45.00 -22.65 -8.30
N ALA A 6 -44.19 -23.12 -7.36
CA ALA A 6 -43.72 -22.31 -6.24
C ALA A 6 -42.54 -21.45 -6.72
N ALA A 7 -42.77 -20.15 -6.87
CA ALA A 7 -41.72 -19.17 -7.04
C ALA A 7 -40.95 -18.99 -5.72
N THR A 8 -39.85 -19.71 -5.55
CA THR A 8 -38.89 -19.53 -4.47
C THR A 8 -37.93 -18.40 -4.81
N THR A 9 -38.21 -17.20 -4.31
CA THR A 9 -37.20 -16.14 -4.18
C THR A 9 -36.21 -16.53 -3.08
N SER A 10 -35.04 -17.05 -3.45
CA SER A 10 -33.94 -17.36 -2.53
C SER A 10 -33.17 -16.07 -2.19
N PRO A 11 -33.02 -15.71 -0.91
CA PRO A 11 -32.24 -14.55 -0.51
C PRO A 11 -30.74 -14.85 -0.62
N ASP A 12 -30.04 -13.86 -1.17
CA ASP A 12 -28.62 -13.79 -1.45
C ASP A 12 -27.73 -14.29 -0.29
N LYS A 13 -26.93 -15.33 -0.56
CA LYS A 13 -25.94 -15.86 0.40
C LYS A 13 -24.77 -14.89 0.49
N ALA A 14 -24.71 -14.14 1.59
CA ALA A 14 -23.51 -13.46 2.06
C ALA A 14 -22.33 -14.46 2.16
N LYS A 15 -21.49 -14.50 1.12
CA LYS A 15 -20.36 -15.42 1.00
C LYS A 15 -19.25 -14.97 1.95
N LYS A 16 -19.12 -15.64 3.11
CA LYS A 16 -17.97 -15.47 4.01
C LYS A 16 -16.66 -15.66 3.21
N PRO A 17 -15.70 -14.72 3.28
CA PRO A 17 -14.44 -14.85 2.54
C PRO A 17 -13.68 -16.10 3.02
N SER A 18 -13.13 -16.88 2.08
CA SER A 18 -12.36 -18.09 2.40
C SER A 18 -11.12 -17.74 3.24
N LEU A 19 -10.77 -18.61 4.19
CA LEU A 19 -9.69 -18.41 5.16
C LEU A 19 -8.32 -18.13 4.51
N GLU A 20 -8.10 -18.67 3.30
CA GLU A 20 -6.90 -18.40 2.49
C GLU A 20 -6.81 -16.95 2.00
N LYS A 21 -7.92 -16.33 1.55
CA LYS A 21 -7.94 -14.92 1.12
C LYS A 21 -7.57 -13.98 2.28
N THR A 22 -8.02 -14.31 3.48
CA THR A 22 -7.70 -13.57 4.70
C THR A 22 -6.21 -13.67 5.01
N ARG A 23 -5.63 -14.88 4.98
CA ARG A 23 -4.18 -15.09 5.18
C ARG A 23 -3.32 -14.36 4.15
N GLU A 24 -3.68 -14.40 2.88
CA GLU A 24 -2.94 -13.68 1.83
C GLU A 24 -3.00 -12.15 2.02
N SER A 25 -4.15 -11.62 2.43
CA SER A 25 -4.32 -10.20 2.74
C SER A 25 -3.46 -9.78 3.93
N TRP A 26 -3.39 -10.58 4.99
CA TRP A 26 -2.52 -10.31 6.14
C TRP A 26 -1.03 -10.35 5.79
N ILE A 27 -0.62 -11.28 4.93
CA ILE A 27 0.77 -11.35 4.43
C ILE A 27 1.10 -10.11 3.59
N GLN A 28 0.15 -9.59 2.80
CA GLN A 28 0.35 -8.35 2.05
C GLN A 28 0.53 -7.14 2.98
N VAL A 29 -0.31 -7.03 4.03
CA VAL A 29 -0.16 -5.99 5.06
C VAL A 29 1.22 -6.09 5.70
N LEU A 30 1.62 -7.28 6.18
CA LEU A 30 2.91 -7.46 6.84
C LEU A 30 4.10 -7.10 5.93
N LYS A 31 4.06 -7.52 4.66
CA LYS A 31 5.09 -7.14 3.69
C LYS A 31 5.12 -5.64 3.44
N PHE A 32 3.97 -5.02 3.25
CA PHE A 32 3.88 -3.58 3.07
C PHE A 32 4.42 -2.84 4.29
N THR A 33 4.10 -3.27 5.51
CA THR A 33 4.63 -2.68 6.74
C THR A 33 6.16 -2.76 6.79
N LEU A 34 6.73 -3.95 6.55
CA LEU A 34 8.18 -4.14 6.56
C LEU A 34 8.89 -3.29 5.49
N LEU A 35 8.30 -3.21 4.30
CA LEU A 35 8.82 -2.41 3.20
C LEU A 35 8.71 -0.91 3.48
N SER A 36 7.62 -0.47 4.11
CA SER A 36 7.44 0.92 4.52
C SER A 36 8.46 1.32 5.61
N LEU A 37 8.78 0.42 6.55
CA LEU A 37 9.88 0.64 7.49
C LEU A 37 11.22 0.79 6.76
N SER A 38 11.47 -0.03 5.73
CA SER A 38 12.71 0.09 4.95
C SER A 38 12.79 1.43 4.21
N ALA A 39 11.67 1.93 3.69
CA ALA A 39 11.59 3.22 3.03
C ALA A 39 11.87 4.36 4.02
N ALA A 40 11.29 4.31 5.21
CA ALA A 40 11.59 5.27 6.28
C ALA A 40 13.10 5.28 6.64
N GLY A 41 13.74 4.11 6.65
CA GLY A 41 15.19 4.00 6.82
C GLY A 41 15.99 4.66 5.68
N ILE A 42 15.56 4.49 4.42
CA ILE A 42 16.17 5.16 3.26
C ILE A 42 15.97 6.68 3.32
N GLU A 43 14.80 7.15 3.72
CA GLU A 43 14.55 8.58 3.93
C GLU A 43 15.51 9.17 4.97
N ALA A 44 15.55 8.58 6.17
CA ALA A 44 16.38 9.06 7.26
C ALA A 44 17.88 8.98 6.92
N GLY A 45 18.32 7.86 6.34
CA GLY A 45 19.71 7.64 5.94
C GLY A 45 20.16 8.59 4.83
N SER A 46 19.35 8.78 3.79
CA SER A 46 19.65 9.72 2.71
C SER A 46 19.66 11.17 3.20
N PHE A 47 18.71 11.55 4.07
CA PHE A 47 18.64 12.89 4.63
C PHE A 47 19.90 13.22 5.44
N PHE A 48 20.32 12.28 6.28
CA PHE A 48 21.56 12.39 7.05
C PHE A 48 22.79 12.47 6.13
N LEU A 49 22.85 11.60 5.12
CA LEU A 49 23.95 11.57 4.15
C LEU A 49 24.08 12.88 3.37
N PHE A 50 22.97 13.44 2.89
CA PHE A 50 22.99 14.75 2.24
C PHE A 50 23.39 15.87 3.20
N GLY A 51 23.04 15.76 4.48
CA GLY A 51 23.54 16.68 5.50
C GLY A 51 25.05 16.66 5.67
N LEU A 52 25.69 15.51 5.45
CA LEU A 52 27.16 15.36 5.51
C LEU A 52 27.85 15.82 4.22
N ILE A 53 27.31 15.47 3.04
CA ILE A 53 27.99 15.68 1.75
C ILE A 53 27.69 17.06 1.15
N VAL A 54 26.46 17.58 1.33
CA VAL A 54 26.00 18.85 0.76
C VAL A 54 25.34 19.72 1.84
N PRO A 55 26.08 20.15 2.88
CA PRO A 55 25.53 20.89 4.01
C PRO A 55 24.92 22.25 3.63
N PHE A 56 25.35 22.82 2.49
CA PHE A 56 24.84 24.09 1.95
C PHE A 56 23.44 23.98 1.34
N TRP A 57 22.90 22.77 1.13
CA TRP A 57 21.52 22.61 0.70
C TRP A 57 20.55 22.95 1.83
N SER A 58 19.49 23.69 1.51
CA SER A 58 18.44 23.98 2.47
C SER A 58 17.79 22.70 2.97
N TYR A 59 17.26 22.74 4.20
CA TYR A 59 16.55 21.62 4.81
C TYR A 59 15.46 21.08 3.87
N ALA A 60 14.68 21.98 3.25
CA ALA A 60 13.58 21.63 2.37
C ALA A 60 14.05 20.83 1.15
N VAL A 61 15.16 21.23 0.51
CA VAL A 61 15.70 20.51 -0.67
C VAL A 61 16.15 19.10 -0.30
N ARG A 62 16.91 18.97 0.80
CA ARG A 62 17.34 17.65 1.30
C ARG A 62 16.15 16.76 1.66
N HIS A 63 15.16 17.33 2.34
CA HIS A 63 13.96 16.61 2.75
C HIS A 63 13.16 16.10 1.54
N VAL A 64 12.89 16.96 0.55
CA VAL A 64 12.13 16.58 -0.66
C VAL A 64 12.83 15.47 -1.45
N ILE A 65 14.15 15.55 -1.62
CA ILE A 65 14.91 14.53 -2.35
C ILE A 65 14.91 13.21 -1.58
N SER A 66 15.13 13.24 -0.27
CA SER A 66 15.09 12.05 0.59
C SER A 66 13.73 11.36 0.59
N VAL A 67 12.65 12.14 0.69
CA VAL A 67 11.27 11.62 0.59
C VAL A 67 11.03 11.01 -0.79
N THR A 68 11.49 11.67 -1.86
CA THR A 68 11.34 11.14 -3.22
C THR A 68 12.07 9.80 -3.41
N LEU A 69 13.30 9.69 -2.91
CA LEU A 69 14.07 8.44 -2.94
C LEU A 69 13.37 7.34 -2.14
N SER A 70 12.86 7.67 -0.95
CA SER A 70 12.07 6.78 -0.11
C SER A 70 10.83 6.25 -0.83
N VAL A 71 10.03 7.13 -1.45
CA VAL A 71 8.83 6.74 -2.21
C VAL A 71 9.20 5.87 -3.41
N LEU A 72 10.26 6.19 -4.15
CA LEU A 72 10.73 5.37 -5.29
C LEU A 72 11.18 3.98 -4.85
N TRP A 73 11.93 3.90 -3.74
CA TRP A 73 12.35 2.65 -3.14
C TRP A 73 11.15 1.81 -2.69
N ASN A 74 10.24 2.43 -1.94
CA ASN A 74 9.02 1.79 -1.43
C ASN A 74 8.16 1.26 -2.57
N PHE A 75 7.94 2.08 -3.61
CA PHE A 75 7.21 1.70 -4.81
C PHE A 75 7.85 0.51 -5.53
N THR A 76 9.17 0.55 -5.73
CA THR A 76 9.91 -0.49 -6.45
C THR A 76 9.80 -1.83 -5.75
N LEU A 77 9.99 -1.86 -4.43
CA LEU A 77 9.87 -3.08 -3.65
C LEU A 77 8.43 -3.57 -3.56
N ASN A 78 7.44 -2.69 -3.35
CA ASN A 78 6.05 -3.11 -3.27
C ASN A 78 5.50 -3.63 -4.60
N ARG A 79 5.91 -3.03 -5.73
CA ARG A 79 5.65 -3.57 -7.06
C ARG A 79 6.24 -4.97 -7.23
N ARG A 80 7.47 -5.20 -6.77
CA ARG A 80 8.20 -6.47 -6.96
C ARG A 80 7.76 -7.59 -6.01
N TYR A 81 7.50 -7.26 -4.75
CA TYR A 81 7.35 -8.25 -3.67
C TYR A 81 5.93 -8.32 -3.08
N THR A 82 5.23 -7.20 -2.98
CA THR A 82 3.88 -7.12 -2.37
C THR A 82 2.78 -7.37 -3.40
N PHE A 83 2.68 -6.51 -4.42
CA PHE A 83 1.60 -6.56 -5.41
C PHE A 83 1.96 -7.36 -6.67
N LYS A 84 3.26 -7.61 -6.91
CA LYS A 84 3.79 -8.42 -8.03
C LYS A 84 3.10 -8.07 -9.34
N SER A 85 3.12 -6.80 -9.69
CA SER A 85 2.40 -6.27 -10.85
C SER A 85 3.36 -5.95 -12.00
N ALA A 86 2.93 -6.21 -13.24
CA ALA A 86 3.66 -5.86 -14.46
C ALA A 86 3.22 -4.49 -15.06
N ASN A 87 2.44 -3.70 -14.31
CA ASN A 87 1.78 -2.50 -14.82
C ASN A 87 2.76 -1.39 -15.26
N ASN A 88 2.26 -0.40 -16.01
CA ASN A 88 3.04 0.76 -16.46
C ASN A 88 3.58 1.58 -15.26
N VAL A 89 4.91 1.63 -15.11
CA VAL A 89 5.60 2.36 -14.02
C VAL A 89 5.17 3.84 -13.97
N PRO A 90 5.17 4.60 -15.08
CA PRO A 90 4.93 6.04 -15.01
C PRO A 90 3.51 6.38 -14.53
N ILE A 91 2.51 5.62 -14.99
CA ILE A 91 1.11 5.80 -14.60
C ILE A 91 0.93 5.49 -13.11
N ALA A 92 1.60 4.45 -12.62
CA ALA A 92 1.54 4.09 -11.21
C ALA A 92 2.18 5.16 -10.32
N MET A 93 3.32 5.73 -10.74
CA MET A 93 3.97 6.85 -10.05
C MET A 93 3.11 8.12 -10.07
N LEU A 94 2.43 8.41 -11.18
CA LEU A 94 1.52 9.54 -11.26
C LEU A 94 0.36 9.41 -10.25
N LYS A 95 -0.18 8.20 -10.08
CA LYS A 95 -1.21 7.93 -9.05
C LYS A 95 -0.68 8.15 -7.64
N VAL A 96 0.58 7.80 -7.36
CA VAL A 96 1.21 8.06 -6.05
C VAL A 96 1.42 9.56 -5.85
N ALA A 97 1.87 10.29 -6.88
CA ALA A 97 2.00 11.74 -6.80
C ALA A 97 0.64 12.42 -6.51
N LEU A 98 -0.43 12.01 -7.20
CA LEU A 98 -1.79 12.48 -6.96
C LEU A 98 -2.25 12.26 -5.51
N PHE A 99 -1.89 11.12 -4.90
CA PHE A 99 -2.18 10.86 -3.50
C PHE A 99 -1.53 11.94 -2.61
N TYR A 100 -0.22 12.19 -2.75
CA TYR A 100 0.46 13.17 -1.91
C TYR A 100 0.05 14.62 -2.17
N VAL A 101 -0.28 14.98 -3.41
CA VAL A 101 -0.80 16.32 -3.77
C VAL A 101 -2.10 16.63 -3.02
N ILE A 102 -2.95 15.63 -2.77
CA ILE A 102 -4.19 15.80 -2.02
C ILE A 102 -3.96 15.61 -0.52
N PHE A 103 -3.15 14.63 -0.15
CA PHE A 103 -2.96 14.23 1.25
C PHE A 103 -2.24 15.31 2.06
N ILE A 104 -1.18 15.93 1.50
CA ILE A 104 -0.41 16.98 2.20
C ILE A 104 -1.29 18.17 2.61
N PRO A 105 -2.05 18.84 1.71
CA PRO A 105 -2.88 19.99 2.11
C PRO A 105 -4.01 19.58 3.06
N VAL A 106 -4.63 18.42 2.88
CA VAL A 106 -5.69 17.92 3.77
C VAL A 106 -5.16 17.67 5.18
N THR A 107 -4.00 17.02 5.31
CA THR A 107 -3.39 16.75 6.61
C THR A 107 -2.81 18.00 7.27
N ALA A 108 -2.30 18.95 6.50
CA ALA A 108 -1.89 20.26 7.02
C ALA A 108 -3.10 21.00 7.62
N TRP A 109 -4.24 21.00 6.92
CA TRP A 109 -5.47 21.62 7.41
C TRP A 109 -6.03 20.92 8.66
N LEU A 110 -6.12 19.59 8.65
CA LEU A 110 -6.54 18.79 9.81
C LEU A 110 -5.61 19.01 11.01
N GLY A 111 -4.30 19.11 10.76
CA GLY A 111 -3.30 19.38 11.78
C GLY A 111 -3.49 20.76 12.43
N ASP A 112 -3.72 21.79 11.63
CA ASP A 112 -4.02 23.15 12.12
C ASP A 112 -5.31 23.18 12.94
N MET A 113 -6.37 22.49 12.47
CA MET A 113 -7.62 22.39 13.23
C MET A 113 -7.44 21.68 14.58
N ALA A 114 -6.67 20.59 14.62
CA ALA A 114 -6.40 19.87 15.86
C ALA A 114 -5.53 20.68 16.84
N ALA A 115 -4.55 21.42 16.32
CA ALA A 115 -3.74 22.34 17.12
C ALA A 115 -4.60 23.46 17.73
N ARG A 116 -5.52 24.06 16.95
CA ARG A 116 -6.48 25.06 17.46
C ARG A 116 -7.43 24.51 18.52
N ALA A 117 -7.74 23.22 18.47
CA ALA A 117 -8.55 22.53 19.48
C ALA A 117 -7.76 22.18 20.77
N GLY A 118 -6.48 22.55 20.85
CA GLY A 118 -5.63 22.30 22.02
C GLY A 118 -5.07 20.87 22.10
N VAL A 119 -5.12 20.10 21.01
CA VAL A 119 -4.53 18.76 20.97
C VAL A 119 -3.00 18.88 20.94
N LEU A 120 -2.31 18.04 21.71
CA LEU A 120 -0.86 17.97 21.71
C LEU A 120 -0.33 17.66 20.30
N GLU A 121 0.64 18.45 19.84
CA GLU A 121 1.25 18.32 18.51
C GLU A 121 1.79 16.90 18.25
N VAL A 122 2.35 16.25 19.27
CA VAL A 122 2.85 14.88 19.19
C VAL A 122 1.73 13.90 18.80
N ILE A 123 0.53 14.06 19.36
CA ILE A 123 -0.62 13.19 19.06
C ILE A 123 -1.08 13.43 17.62
N VAL A 124 -1.18 14.69 17.20
CA VAL A 124 -1.55 15.07 15.82
C VAL A 124 -0.56 14.48 14.82
N LYS A 125 0.74 14.54 15.12
CA LYS A 125 1.80 14.01 14.25
C LYS A 125 1.76 12.49 14.15
N ILE A 126 1.59 11.78 15.27
CA ILE A 126 1.44 10.31 15.27
C ILE A 126 0.19 9.91 14.48
N ALA A 127 -0.94 10.56 14.71
CA ALA A 127 -2.17 10.31 13.98
C ALA A 127 -2.00 10.54 12.47
N THR A 128 -1.33 11.63 12.08
CA THR A 128 -1.05 11.96 10.68
C THR A 128 -0.17 10.91 10.02
N MET A 129 0.87 10.43 10.71
CA MET A 129 1.73 9.35 10.18
C MET A 129 0.98 8.03 10.01
N LEU A 130 0.10 7.68 10.97
CA LEU A 130 -0.73 6.48 10.87
C LEU A 130 -1.74 6.59 9.73
N LEU A 131 -2.40 7.73 9.58
CA LEU A 131 -3.32 8.00 8.47
C LEU A 131 -2.59 7.93 7.12
N ASN A 132 -1.37 8.48 7.04
CA ASN A 132 -0.54 8.37 5.84
C ASN A 132 -0.23 6.91 5.52
N PHE A 133 0.23 6.15 6.50
CA PHE A 133 0.58 4.74 6.32
C PHE A 133 -0.62 3.90 5.86
N VAL A 134 -1.78 4.04 6.51
CA VAL A 134 -3.00 3.31 6.14
C VAL A 134 -3.53 3.79 4.79
N GLY A 135 -3.53 5.10 4.55
CA GLY A 135 -3.96 5.70 3.30
C GLY A 135 -3.11 5.24 2.12
N GLU A 136 -1.79 5.21 2.28
CA GLU A 136 -0.85 4.75 1.27
C GLU A 136 -1.05 3.26 0.97
N PHE A 137 -1.25 2.42 2.00
CA PHE A 137 -1.57 1.00 1.81
C PHE A 137 -2.85 0.79 0.99
N LEU A 138 -3.93 1.47 1.39
CA LEU A 138 -5.22 1.38 0.72
C LEU A 138 -5.14 1.94 -0.70
N TRP A 139 -4.46 3.07 -0.90
CA TRP A 139 -4.28 3.67 -2.22
C TRP A 139 -3.49 2.75 -3.15
N TRP A 140 -2.43 2.12 -2.65
CA TRP A 140 -1.64 1.19 -3.45
C TRP A 140 -2.45 -0.03 -3.86
N LYS A 141 -3.18 -0.62 -2.91
CA LYS A 141 -4.04 -1.79 -3.16
C LYS A 141 -5.20 -1.46 -4.10
N LEU A 142 -5.93 -0.37 -3.83
CA LEU A 142 -7.22 -0.07 -4.45
C LEU A 142 -7.13 0.84 -5.68
N VAL A 143 -6.02 1.56 -5.88
CA VAL A 143 -5.90 2.54 -6.98
C VAL A 143 -4.67 2.27 -7.83
N VAL A 144 -3.50 2.11 -7.21
CA VAL A 144 -2.24 1.94 -7.97
C VAL A 144 -2.20 0.58 -8.65
N PHE A 145 -2.42 -0.51 -7.90
CA PHE A 145 -2.28 -1.88 -8.38
C PHE A 145 -3.60 -2.60 -8.67
N ARG A 146 -4.75 -1.96 -8.40
CA ARG A 146 -6.08 -2.53 -8.66
C ARG A 146 -6.19 -3.12 -10.07
N GLY A 147 -6.62 -4.38 -10.13
CA GLY A 147 -6.79 -5.13 -11.38
C GLY A 147 -5.50 -5.66 -12.02
N SER A 148 -4.32 -5.30 -11.50
CA SER A 148 -3.02 -5.76 -12.00
C SER A 148 -2.25 -6.64 -11.01
N GLU A 149 -2.84 -6.90 -9.84
CA GLU A 149 -2.24 -7.74 -8.81
C GLU A 149 -1.98 -9.15 -9.34
N ASN A 150 -0.82 -9.73 -9.00
CA ASN A 150 -0.43 -11.09 -9.39
C ASN A 150 -0.33 -11.37 -10.91
N THR A 151 -0.24 -10.34 -11.75
CA THR A 151 -0.04 -10.52 -13.20
C THR A 151 1.41 -10.82 -13.60
N ASN A 152 2.37 -10.54 -12.71
CA ASN A 152 3.80 -10.73 -12.98
C ASN A 152 4.20 -12.22 -13.07
N LYS A 153 5.23 -12.52 -13.86
CA LYS A 153 5.84 -13.87 -14.02
C LYS A 153 6.11 -14.54 -12.67
N LEU A 154 6.59 -13.80 -11.66
CA LEU A 154 6.84 -14.34 -10.32
C LEU A 154 5.57 -14.84 -9.61
N ALA A 155 4.42 -14.20 -9.84
CA ALA A 155 3.15 -14.64 -9.27
C ALA A 155 2.64 -15.90 -9.98
N LYS A 156 2.76 -15.96 -11.32
CA LYS A 156 2.42 -17.16 -12.12
C LYS A 156 3.23 -18.39 -11.68
N VAL A 157 4.54 -18.24 -11.48
CA VAL A 157 5.41 -19.33 -11.00
C VAL A 157 5.01 -19.80 -9.60
N GLN A 158 4.64 -18.90 -8.68
CA GLN A 158 4.19 -19.29 -7.34
C GLN A 158 2.82 -19.98 -7.35
N GLN A 159 1.89 -19.54 -8.20
CA GLN A 159 0.60 -20.21 -8.39
C GLN A 159 0.82 -21.62 -8.95
N ALA A 160 1.68 -21.78 -9.96
CA ALA A 160 2.03 -23.08 -10.52
C ALA A 160 2.65 -24.02 -9.46
N LYS A 161 3.58 -23.50 -8.63
CA LYS A 161 4.17 -24.27 -7.51
C LYS A 161 3.13 -24.67 -6.46
N LYS A 162 2.23 -23.75 -6.07
CA LYS A 162 1.12 -24.06 -5.13
C LYS A 162 0.21 -25.15 -5.70
N GLN A 163 -0.19 -25.05 -6.97
CA GLN A 163 -1.03 -26.05 -7.63
C GLN A 163 -0.34 -27.42 -7.73
N ALA A 164 0.95 -27.45 -8.06
CA ALA A 164 1.73 -28.68 -8.07
C ALA A 164 1.86 -29.33 -6.68
N GLN A 165 2.04 -28.53 -5.62
CA GLN A 165 2.08 -29.03 -4.24
C GLN A 165 0.73 -29.58 -3.77
N VAL A 166 -0.37 -28.91 -4.08
CA VAL A 166 -1.72 -29.38 -3.76
C VAL A 166 -2.00 -30.71 -4.47
N LYS A 167 -1.69 -30.78 -5.78
CA LYS A 167 -1.86 -32.02 -6.57
C LYS A 167 -1.02 -33.17 -6.01
N ARG A 168 0.22 -32.91 -5.58
CA ARG A 168 1.10 -33.89 -4.94
C ARG A 168 0.60 -34.37 -3.57
N LYS A 169 -0.18 -33.56 -2.85
CA LYS A 169 -0.73 -33.92 -1.53
C LYS A 169 -2.06 -34.69 -1.62
N LEU A 170 -2.69 -34.68 -2.80
CA LEU A 170 -3.93 -35.40 -3.11
C LEU A 170 -3.69 -36.74 -3.82
N MET A 171 -2.44 -37.00 -4.22
CA MET A 171 -1.95 -38.30 -4.70
C MET A 171 -1.26 -39.02 -3.55
#